data_AF-A0A3D0CZY3-F1
#
_entry.id   AF-A0A3D0CZY3-F1
#
_cell.length_a   1.000
_cell.length_b   1.000
_cell.length_c   1.000
_cell.angle_alpha   90.00
_cell.angle_beta   90.00
_cell.angle_gamma   90.00
#
_symmetry.space_group_name_H-M   'P 1'
#
loop_
_entity.id
_entity.type
_entity.pdbx_description
1 polymer ?
#
loop_
_entity_poly.entity_id
_entity_poly.type
_entity_poly.pdbx_seq_one_letter_code
_entity_poly.pdbx_strand_id
1 'polypeptide(L)'
;MGAGAVAFSTLAMLVCCGFTGVASLASAVGLSVLGRTDVGMPVLYFFLALHLAAQLWSARTHRRPYAMPEDQRRKAMAMMIEALYSLPDEDMARLVQAHIAILASLPETQRRTLMAAHMATMQSYPESQRRREMKMVQEAVQRLPASQKRTMMAAMEMMKGMPTPAMARPREEPVETIQPREQTGTSSTAIWILLAIAVVVVIVVLFIALV
;
A
#
# COMPACT_ATOMS: atom_id res chain seq x y z
N MET A 1 -9.81 12.71 -28.05
CA MET A 1 -9.72 11.82 -26.86
C MET A 1 -8.42 12.17 -26.14
N GLY A 2 -8.45 12.57 -24.86
CA GLY A 2 -7.21 12.74 -24.08
C GLY A 2 -7.06 13.96 -23.16
N ALA A 3 -8.12 14.69 -22.77
CA ALA A 3 -7.99 15.80 -21.81
C ALA A 3 -8.47 15.45 -20.37
N GLY A 4 -9.18 14.34 -20.18
CA GLY A 4 -9.84 14.02 -18.89
C GLY A 4 -9.00 13.24 -17.88
N ALA A 5 -7.93 12.56 -18.31
CA ALA A 5 -7.17 11.66 -17.42
C ALA A 5 -6.14 12.41 -16.55
N VAL A 6 -5.71 13.60 -16.96
CA VAL A 6 -4.66 14.35 -16.25
C VAL A 6 -5.21 15.10 -15.03
N ALA A 7 -6.49 15.48 -15.04
CA ALA A 7 -7.12 16.24 -13.94
C ALA A 7 -7.37 15.39 -12.68
N PHE A 8 -7.52 14.07 -12.82
CA PHE A 8 -7.79 13.18 -11.69
C PHE A 8 -6.54 12.88 -10.85
N SER A 9 -5.35 12.91 -11.45
CA SER A 9 -4.10 12.61 -10.76
C SER A 9 -3.61 13.77 -9.89
N THR A 10 -3.81 15.02 -10.34
CA THR A 10 -3.46 16.23 -9.57
C THR A 10 -4.36 16.42 -8.34
N LEU A 11 -5.65 16.08 -8.43
CA LEU A 11 -6.58 16.14 -7.29
C LEU A 11 -6.24 15.10 -6.21
N ALA A 12 -5.84 13.89 -6.59
CA ALA A 12 -5.46 12.85 -5.63
C ALA A 12 -4.17 13.19 -4.85
N MET A 13 -3.18 13.80 -5.53
CA MET A 13 -1.94 14.24 -4.86
C MET A 13 -2.17 15.42 -3.90
N LEU A 14 -3.08 16.33 -4.23
CA LEU A 14 -3.48 17.44 -3.35
C LEU A 14 -4.20 16.95 -2.09
N VAL A 15 -5.00 15.88 -2.17
CA VAL A 15 -5.67 15.30 -1.00
C VAL A 15 -4.68 14.59 -0.06
N CYS A 16 -3.65 13.91 -0.60
CA CYS A 16 -2.64 13.24 0.23
C CYS A 16 -1.58 14.19 0.82
N CYS A 17 -1.12 15.21 0.08
CA CYS A 17 -0.11 16.15 0.57
C CYS A 17 -0.69 17.37 1.29
N GLY A 18 -1.96 17.72 1.04
CA GLY A 18 -2.61 18.87 1.67
C GLY A 18 -3.13 18.61 3.08
N PHE A 19 -3.45 17.36 3.45
CA PHE A 19 -4.20 17.07 4.67
C PHE A 19 -3.44 17.37 5.98
N THR A 20 -2.10 17.31 5.97
CA THR A 20 -1.29 17.74 7.12
C THR A 20 -1.19 19.27 7.23
N GLY A 21 -1.33 20.01 6.13
CA GLY A 21 -1.32 21.48 6.11
C GLY A 21 -2.67 22.11 6.51
N VAL A 22 -3.80 21.52 6.09
CA VAL A 22 -5.13 22.08 6.42
C VAL A 22 -5.50 21.86 7.88
N ALA A 23 -4.98 20.82 8.54
CA ALA A 23 -5.15 20.63 9.98
C ALA A 23 -4.54 21.79 10.79
N SER A 24 -3.46 22.41 10.30
CA SER A 24 -2.80 23.54 10.97
C SER A 24 -3.48 24.89 10.65
N LEU A 25 -4.03 25.05 9.45
CA LEU A 25 -4.79 26.25 9.08
C LEU A 25 -6.22 26.28 9.67
N ALA A 26 -6.84 25.13 9.93
CA ALA A 26 -8.14 25.06 10.61
C ALA A 26 -8.07 25.52 12.07
N SER A 27 -6.93 25.35 12.75
CA SER A 27 -6.72 25.88 14.11
C SER A 27 -6.54 27.40 14.15
N ALA A 28 -6.12 28.04 13.06
CA ALA A 28 -5.81 29.48 13.04
C ALA A 28 -6.96 30.35 12.48
N VAL A 29 -7.83 29.81 11.62
CA VAL A 29 -8.91 30.60 10.97
C VAL A 29 -10.31 30.29 11.54
N GLY A 30 -10.48 29.16 12.25
CA GLY A 30 -11.81 28.64 12.59
C GLY A 30 -12.37 28.96 13.98
N LEU A 31 -11.60 29.52 14.93
CA LEU A 31 -12.09 29.71 16.31
C LEU A 31 -12.78 31.06 16.57
N SER A 32 -12.68 32.03 15.68
CA SER A 32 -13.27 33.36 15.89
C SER A 32 -14.67 33.53 15.27
N VAL A 33 -15.13 32.59 14.43
CA VAL A 33 -16.46 32.62 13.78
C VAL A 33 -17.31 31.42 14.22
N LEU A 34 -17.15 30.99 15.48
CA LEU A 34 -18.03 30.01 16.14
C LEU A 34 -18.85 30.67 17.27
N GLY A 35 -19.03 31.99 17.16
CA GLY A 35 -20.04 32.72 17.90
C GLY A 35 -21.41 32.54 17.26
N ARG A 36 -22.18 31.56 17.76
CA ARG A 36 -23.65 31.64 17.85
C ARG A 36 -24.45 31.37 16.56
N THR A 37 -24.30 30.19 15.96
CA THR A 37 -25.37 29.60 15.14
C THR A 37 -25.51 28.10 15.44
N ASP A 38 -26.75 27.62 15.57
CA ASP A 38 -27.16 26.23 15.87
C ASP A 38 -26.75 25.20 14.79
N VAL A 39 -25.89 25.60 13.84
CA VAL A 39 -25.52 24.86 12.64
C VAL A 39 -24.10 24.26 12.75
N GLY A 40 -23.38 24.51 13.86
CA GLY A 40 -21.97 24.12 14.03
C GLY A 40 -21.71 22.62 14.30
N MET A 41 -22.67 21.91 14.90
CA MET A 41 -22.51 20.48 15.23
C MET A 41 -22.42 19.54 14.01
N PRO A 42 -23.27 19.62 12.97
CA PRO A 42 -23.23 18.68 11.85
C PRO A 42 -21.91 18.72 11.06
N VAL A 43 -21.25 19.89 10.99
CA VAL A 43 -19.97 20.04 10.28
C VAL A 43 -18.85 19.29 10.99
N LEU A 44 -18.79 19.36 12.33
CA LEU A 44 -17.80 18.63 13.13
C LEU A 44 -17.98 17.11 13.02
N TYR A 45 -19.22 16.62 13.03
CA TYR A 45 -19.50 15.18 12.83
C TYR A 45 -19.07 14.69 11.45
N PHE A 46 -19.25 15.50 10.40
CA PHE A 46 -18.81 15.15 9.05
C PHE A 46 -17.29 15.00 8.96
N PHE A 47 -16.52 15.95 9.52
CA PHE A 47 -15.05 15.86 9.55
C PHE A 47 -14.56 14.67 10.38
N LEU A 48 -15.20 14.41 11.53
CA LEU A 48 -14.86 13.25 12.36
C LEU A 48 -15.16 11.93 11.64
N ALA A 49 -16.30 11.83 10.97
CA ALA A 49 -16.68 10.65 10.19
C ALA A 49 -15.72 10.40 9.02
N LEU A 50 -15.31 11.46 8.32
CA LEU A 50 -14.34 11.36 7.21
C LEU A 50 -12.96 10.91 7.71
N HIS A 51 -12.49 11.43 8.84
CA HIS A 51 -11.22 11.02 9.44
C HIS A 51 -11.25 9.55 9.89
N LEU A 52 -12.33 9.11 10.53
CA LEU A 52 -12.51 7.71 10.93
C LEU A 52 -12.63 6.78 9.71
N ALA A 53 -13.30 7.20 8.64
CA ALA A 53 -13.38 6.44 7.39
C ALA A 53 -11.99 6.30 6.73
N ALA A 54 -11.16 7.34 6.74
CA ALA A 54 -9.79 7.29 6.24
C ALA A 54 -8.91 6.35 7.08
N GLN A 55 -9.04 6.38 8.41
CA GLN A 55 -8.35 5.46 9.33
C GLN A 55 -8.78 4.01 9.08
N LEU A 56 -10.09 3.75 8.94
CA LEU A 56 -10.61 2.42 8.64
C LEU A 56 -10.21 1.92 7.25
N TRP A 57 -10.18 2.81 6.25
CA TRP A 57 -9.73 2.48 4.90
C TRP A 57 -8.25 2.13 4.90
N SER A 58 -7.41 2.90 5.57
CA SER A 58 -5.99 2.59 5.78
C SER A 58 -5.80 1.23 6.48
N ALA A 59 -6.51 1.00 7.60
CA ALA A 59 -6.45 -0.27 8.33
C ALA A 59 -6.91 -1.48 7.49
N ARG A 60 -7.88 -1.29 6.59
CA ARG A 60 -8.43 -2.33 5.71
C ARG A 60 -7.59 -2.57 4.44
N THR A 61 -6.97 -1.52 3.90
CA THR A 61 -6.13 -1.60 2.69
C THR A 61 -4.70 -2.04 2.99
N HIS A 62 -4.22 -1.86 4.22
CA HIS A 62 -3.02 -2.53 4.72
C HIS A 62 -3.30 -4.00 5.04
N ARG A 63 -3.70 -4.80 4.04
CA ARG A 63 -3.51 -6.26 4.15
C ARG A 63 -2.02 -6.49 4.33
N ARG A 64 -1.62 -6.80 5.56
CA ARG A 64 -0.26 -7.13 5.94
C ARG A 64 0.22 -8.25 5.01
N PRO A 65 1.26 -8.05 4.16
CA PRO A 65 1.64 -9.03 3.15
C PRO A 65 1.99 -10.40 3.75
N TYR A 66 2.46 -10.42 5.00
CA TYR A 66 2.75 -11.66 5.75
C TYR A 66 1.50 -12.42 6.23
N ALA A 67 0.31 -11.82 6.22
CA ALA A 67 -0.95 -12.46 6.59
C ALA A 67 -1.73 -13.01 5.38
N MET A 68 -1.24 -12.77 4.16
CA MET A 68 -1.84 -13.31 2.94
C MET A 68 -1.49 -14.80 2.76
N PRO A 69 -2.35 -15.59 2.10
CA PRO A 69 -1.99 -16.92 1.60
C PRO A 69 -0.71 -16.86 0.74
N GLU A 70 0.06 -17.93 0.71
CA GLU A 70 1.38 -17.95 0.08
C GLU A 70 1.33 -17.56 -1.41
N ASP A 71 0.37 -18.08 -2.18
CA ASP A 71 0.22 -17.75 -3.60
C ASP A 71 -0.07 -16.26 -3.84
N GLN A 72 -0.96 -15.68 -3.02
CA GLN A 72 -1.27 -14.25 -3.10
C GLN A 72 -0.05 -13.40 -2.73
N ARG A 73 0.73 -13.85 -1.73
CA ARG A 73 1.95 -13.17 -1.30
C ARG A 73 3.03 -13.22 -2.38
N ARG A 74 3.24 -14.38 -3.01
CA ARG A 74 4.19 -14.54 -4.14
C ARG A 74 3.79 -13.67 -5.33
N LYS A 75 2.50 -13.65 -5.67
CA LYS A 75 1.96 -12.78 -6.73
C LYS A 75 2.15 -11.30 -6.41
N ALA A 76 1.84 -10.88 -5.18
CA ALA A 76 2.06 -9.50 -4.73
C ALA A 76 3.54 -9.11 -4.79
N MET A 77 4.43 -10.03 -4.38
CA MET A 77 5.88 -9.82 -4.44
C MET A 77 6.38 -9.72 -5.88
N ALA A 78 5.87 -10.54 -6.80
CA ALA A 78 6.22 -10.49 -8.22
C ALA A 78 5.82 -9.15 -8.85
N MET A 79 4.59 -8.69 -8.59
CA MET A 79 4.12 -7.38 -9.08
C MET A 79 4.94 -6.23 -8.50
N MET A 80 5.32 -6.31 -7.22
CA MET A 80 6.17 -5.30 -6.58
C MET A 80 7.55 -5.24 -7.24
N ILE A 81 8.19 -6.39 -7.48
CA ILE A 81 9.51 -6.46 -8.13
C ILE A 81 9.44 -5.93 -9.56
N GLU A 82 8.41 -6.31 -10.32
CA GLU A 82 8.19 -5.80 -11.68
C GLU A 82 7.99 -4.28 -11.69
N ALA A 83 7.21 -3.75 -10.76
CA ALA A 83 7.02 -2.31 -10.59
C ALA A 83 8.32 -1.59 -10.16
N LEU A 84 9.17 -2.21 -9.35
CA LEU A 84 10.48 -1.65 -9.00
C LEU A 84 11.40 -1.54 -10.20
N TYR A 85 11.38 -2.53 -11.10
CA TYR A 85 12.22 -2.55 -12.30
C TYR A 85 11.78 -1.57 -13.39
N SER A 86 10.57 -1.02 -13.33
CA SER A 86 10.13 0.03 -14.26
C SER A 86 10.58 1.44 -13.84
N LEU A 87 11.16 1.59 -12.65
CA LEU A 87 11.63 2.86 -12.13
C LEU A 87 13.08 3.17 -12.56
N PRO A 88 13.47 4.46 -12.58
CA PRO A 88 14.87 4.85 -12.68
C PRO A 88 15.73 4.22 -11.57
N ASP A 89 17.00 3.94 -11.88
CA ASP A 89 17.90 3.22 -10.96
C ASP A 89 18.02 3.89 -9.58
N GLU A 90 18.04 5.22 -9.53
CA GLU A 90 18.12 5.99 -8.28
C GLU A 90 16.88 5.79 -7.40
N ASP A 91 15.68 5.83 -8.00
CA ASP A 91 14.42 5.67 -7.28
C ASP A 91 14.21 4.22 -6.85
N MET A 92 14.56 3.27 -7.72
CA MET A 92 14.59 1.85 -7.37
C MET A 92 15.51 1.61 -6.16
N ALA A 93 16.74 2.16 -6.16
CA ALA A 93 17.67 2.02 -5.04
C ALA A 93 17.11 2.58 -3.72
N ARG A 94 16.46 3.75 -3.77
CA ARG A 94 15.81 4.37 -2.59
C ARG A 94 14.66 3.50 -2.07
N LEU A 95 13.83 2.95 -2.95
CA LEU A 95 12.71 2.09 -2.55
C LEU A 95 13.19 0.75 -2.01
N VAL A 96 14.20 0.14 -2.61
CA VAL A 96 14.83 -1.08 -2.08
C VAL A 96 15.41 -0.80 -0.70
N GLN A 97 16.10 0.33 -0.49
CA GLN A 97 16.61 0.71 0.83
C GLN A 97 15.49 0.86 1.87
N ALA A 98 14.40 1.55 1.52
CA ALA A 98 13.25 1.70 2.41
C ALA A 98 12.60 0.35 2.73
N HIS A 99 12.43 -0.52 1.73
CA HIS A 99 11.86 -1.85 1.91
C HIS A 99 12.73 -2.71 2.84
N ILE A 100 14.05 -2.72 2.67
CA ILE A 100 14.98 -3.45 3.54
C ILE A 100 14.97 -2.90 4.98
N ALA A 101 14.86 -1.58 5.16
CA ALA A 101 14.71 -0.98 6.49
C ALA A 101 13.40 -1.41 7.19
N ILE A 102 12.30 -1.45 6.44
CA ILE A 102 11.00 -1.92 6.94
C ILE A 102 11.10 -3.40 7.34
N LEU A 103 11.66 -4.26 6.47
CA LEU A 103 11.87 -5.68 6.77
C LEU A 103 12.71 -5.88 8.04
N ALA A 104 13.75 -5.07 8.24
CA ALA A 104 14.59 -5.14 9.43
C ALA A 104 13.82 -4.79 10.72
N SER A 105 12.81 -3.91 10.65
CA SER A 105 11.96 -3.56 11.81
C SER A 105 10.86 -4.58 12.12
N LEU A 106 10.57 -5.52 11.22
CA LEU A 106 9.52 -6.51 11.44
C LEU A 106 9.94 -7.57 12.47
N PRO A 107 8.98 -8.13 13.23
CA PRO A 107 9.21 -9.34 14.02
C PRO A 107 9.78 -10.47 13.16
N GLU A 108 10.64 -11.29 13.75
CA GLU A 108 11.38 -12.32 13.02
C GLU A 108 10.48 -13.26 12.22
N THR A 109 9.37 -13.71 12.80
CA THR A 109 8.41 -14.61 12.14
C THR A 109 7.85 -14.00 10.86
N GLN A 110 7.42 -12.72 10.91
CA GLN A 110 6.89 -12.00 9.75
C GLN A 110 7.97 -11.74 8.70
N ARG A 111 9.17 -11.38 9.15
CA ARG A 111 10.32 -11.15 8.27
C ARG A 111 10.67 -12.43 7.49
N ARG A 112 10.81 -13.56 8.18
CA ARG A 112 11.08 -14.87 7.55
C ARG A 112 10.02 -15.21 6.50
N THR A 113 8.74 -15.02 6.82
CA THR A 113 7.62 -15.25 5.90
C THR A 113 7.71 -14.41 4.62
N LEU A 114 8.10 -13.14 4.72
CA LEU A 114 8.26 -12.26 3.55
C LEU A 114 9.52 -12.59 2.75
N MET A 115 10.64 -12.86 3.44
CA MET A 115 11.89 -13.21 2.77
C MET A 115 11.78 -14.54 2.02
N ALA A 116 11.11 -15.54 2.60
CA ALA A 116 10.83 -16.81 1.93
C ALA A 116 10.04 -16.62 0.63
N ALA A 117 8.97 -15.80 0.67
CA ALA A 117 8.20 -15.49 -0.53
C ALA A 117 9.02 -14.71 -1.56
N HIS A 118 9.84 -13.75 -1.14
CA HIS A 118 10.75 -13.02 -2.02
C HIS A 118 11.77 -13.96 -2.68
N MET A 119 12.34 -14.91 -1.96
CA MET A 119 13.25 -15.92 -2.54
C MET A 119 12.53 -16.84 -3.53
N ALA A 120 11.34 -17.34 -3.17
CA ALA A 120 10.53 -18.18 -4.05
C ALA A 120 10.10 -17.46 -5.34
N THR A 121 9.90 -16.15 -5.29
CA THR A 121 9.65 -15.31 -6.48
C THR A 121 10.95 -15.08 -7.26
N MET A 122 12.08 -14.82 -6.60
CA MET A 122 13.35 -14.66 -7.30
C MET A 122 13.79 -15.92 -8.04
N GLN A 123 13.47 -17.10 -7.53
CA GLN A 123 13.82 -18.37 -8.20
C GLN A 123 13.23 -18.52 -9.60
N SER A 124 12.10 -17.86 -9.91
CA SER A 124 11.52 -17.88 -11.26
C SER A 124 12.15 -16.87 -12.23
N TYR A 125 13.06 -16.00 -11.77
CA TYR A 125 13.71 -15.01 -12.63
C TYR A 125 15.01 -15.52 -13.27
N PRO A 126 15.39 -14.96 -14.44
CA PRO A 126 16.68 -15.23 -15.07
C PRO A 126 17.85 -14.93 -14.14
N GLU A 127 18.96 -15.66 -14.30
CA GLU A 127 20.12 -15.55 -13.41
C GLU A 127 20.71 -14.13 -13.36
N SER A 128 20.74 -13.42 -14.49
CA SER A 128 21.18 -12.03 -14.57
C SER A 128 20.37 -11.11 -13.66
N GLN A 129 19.04 -11.26 -13.65
CA GLN A 129 18.13 -10.49 -12.81
C GLN A 129 18.29 -10.84 -11.34
N ARG A 130 18.42 -12.13 -11.00
CA ARG A 130 18.70 -12.57 -9.62
C ARG A 130 19.98 -11.97 -9.06
N ARG A 131 21.05 -11.92 -9.87
CA ARG A 131 22.33 -11.30 -9.45
C ARG A 131 22.19 -9.79 -9.23
N ARG A 132 21.42 -9.10 -10.09
CA ARG A 132 21.14 -7.66 -9.93
C ARG A 132 20.38 -7.40 -8.63
N GLU A 133 19.30 -8.14 -8.37
CA GLU A 133 18.51 -8.01 -7.14
C GLU A 133 19.37 -8.26 -5.90
N MET A 134 20.15 -9.34 -5.89
CA MET A 134 21.03 -9.68 -4.77
C MET A 134 22.05 -8.58 -4.49
N LYS A 135 22.64 -7.99 -5.54
CA LYS A 135 23.58 -6.86 -5.41
C LYS A 135 22.88 -5.65 -4.77
N MET A 136 21.69 -5.28 -5.24
CA MET A 136 20.94 -4.14 -4.70
C MET A 136 20.54 -4.35 -3.23
N VAL A 137 20.06 -5.56 -2.89
CA VAL A 137 19.74 -5.91 -1.50
C VAL A 137 20.98 -5.84 -0.62
N GLN A 138 22.12 -6.35 -1.09
CA GLN A 138 23.36 -6.30 -0.33
C GLN A 138 23.81 -4.85 -0.09
N GLU A 139 23.78 -4.00 -1.11
CA GLU A 139 24.08 -2.57 -0.98
C GLU A 139 23.11 -1.87 -0.01
N ALA A 140 21.81 -2.17 -0.07
CA ALA A 140 20.81 -1.63 0.84
C ALA A 140 21.07 -2.03 2.30
N VAL A 141 21.43 -3.31 2.55
CA VAL A 141 21.79 -3.80 3.89
C VAL A 141 23.03 -3.09 4.43
N GLN A 142 24.02 -2.77 3.59
CA GLN A 142 25.22 -2.04 4.01
C GLN A 142 24.92 -0.62 4.50
N ARG A 143 23.85 0.00 3.99
CA ARG A 143 23.41 1.35 4.36
C ARG A 143 22.50 1.38 5.61
N LEU A 144 22.15 0.23 6.18
CA LEU A 144 21.32 0.19 7.39
C LEU A 144 22.10 0.59 8.66
N PRO A 145 21.41 1.12 9.69
CA PRO A 145 21.97 1.27 11.03
C PRO A 145 22.51 -0.06 11.57
N ALA A 146 23.55 -0.01 12.40
CA ALA A 146 24.27 -1.20 12.87
C ALA A 146 23.37 -2.26 13.54
N SER A 147 22.36 -1.84 14.30
CA SER A 147 21.40 -2.74 14.93
C SER A 147 20.57 -3.52 13.90
N GLN A 148 19.96 -2.81 12.94
CA GLN A 148 19.15 -3.39 11.86
C GLN A 148 19.99 -4.24 10.91
N LYS A 149 21.23 -3.81 10.62
CA LYS A 149 22.17 -4.55 9.77
C LYS A 149 22.49 -5.93 10.36
N ARG A 150 22.75 -6.03 11.68
CA ARG A 150 22.96 -7.33 12.36
C ARG A 150 21.74 -8.23 12.21
N THR A 151 20.54 -7.68 12.42
CA THR A 151 19.27 -8.40 12.27
C THR A 151 19.07 -8.94 10.85
N MET A 152 19.37 -8.14 9.83
CA MET A 152 19.26 -8.56 8.43
C MET A 152 20.32 -9.59 8.03
N MET A 153 21.58 -9.41 8.46
CA MET A 153 22.63 -10.38 8.17
C MET A 153 22.34 -11.75 8.80
N ALA A 154 21.87 -11.79 10.05
CA ALA A 154 21.44 -13.03 10.71
C ALA A 154 20.29 -13.72 9.94
N ALA A 155 19.30 -12.93 9.47
CA ALA A 155 18.20 -13.47 8.68
C ALA A 155 18.65 -14.06 7.33
N MET A 156 19.61 -13.40 6.65
CA MET A 156 20.18 -13.90 5.39
C MET A 156 21.00 -15.18 5.59
N GLU A 157 21.77 -15.27 6.68
CA GLU A 157 22.56 -16.45 7.01
C GLU A 157 21.68 -17.67 7.31
N MET A 158 20.61 -17.49 8.08
CA MET A 158 19.62 -18.54 8.35
C MET A 158 18.98 -19.08 7.07
N MET A 159 18.73 -18.23 6.08
CA MET A 159 18.17 -18.68 4.80
C MET A 159 19.17 -19.43 3.94
N LYS A 160 20.47 -19.11 4.01
CA LYS A 160 21.52 -19.83 3.26
C LYS A 160 21.66 -21.29 3.74
N GLY A 161 21.36 -21.55 5.00
CA GLY A 161 21.39 -22.88 5.61
C GLY A 161 20.08 -23.68 5.47
N MET A 162 18.98 -23.06 5.03
CA MET A 162 17.74 -23.81 4.83
C MET A 162 17.89 -24.65 3.56
N PRO A 163 17.74 -26.00 3.62
CA PRO A 163 17.61 -26.79 2.42
C PRO A 163 16.42 -26.23 1.66
N THR A 164 16.67 -25.71 0.45
CA THR A 164 15.62 -25.28 -0.47
C THR A 164 14.56 -26.37 -0.40
N PRO A 165 13.34 -26.10 0.14
CA PRO A 165 12.35 -27.14 0.33
C PRO A 165 12.21 -27.79 -1.02
N ALA A 166 12.68 -29.05 -1.11
CA ALA A 166 12.78 -29.79 -2.36
C ALA A 166 11.40 -29.66 -2.95
N MET A 167 11.29 -28.85 -4.02
CA MET A 167 10.01 -28.34 -4.49
C MET A 167 9.09 -29.53 -4.54
N ALA A 168 8.20 -29.63 -3.54
CA ALA A 168 7.19 -30.65 -3.54
C ALA A 168 6.53 -30.36 -4.86
N ARG A 169 6.73 -31.27 -5.84
CA ARG A 169 6.14 -31.15 -7.17
C ARG A 169 4.77 -30.58 -6.92
N PRO A 170 4.39 -29.44 -7.53
CA PRO A 170 3.06 -28.89 -7.37
C PRO A 170 2.17 -30.10 -7.41
N ARG A 171 1.53 -30.43 -6.28
CA ARG A 171 0.61 -31.56 -6.27
C ARG A 171 -0.31 -31.15 -7.40
N GLU A 172 -0.30 -31.91 -8.49
CA GLU A 172 -1.26 -31.73 -9.57
C GLU A 172 -2.58 -32.09 -8.90
N GLU A 173 -3.09 -31.17 -8.08
CA GLU A 173 -4.49 -31.13 -7.78
C GLU A 173 -5.10 -31.00 -9.17
N PRO A 174 -5.96 -31.96 -9.54
CA PRO A 174 -6.57 -31.98 -10.86
C PRO A 174 -7.06 -30.56 -11.10
N VAL A 175 -6.62 -29.96 -12.21
CA VAL A 175 -7.03 -28.63 -12.65
C VAL A 175 -8.55 -28.63 -12.61
N GLU A 176 -9.10 -28.19 -11.49
CA GLU A 176 -10.51 -28.03 -11.30
C GLU A 176 -10.83 -26.87 -12.22
N THR A 177 -11.36 -27.24 -13.38
CA THR A 177 -11.73 -26.37 -14.49
C THR A 177 -12.12 -25.03 -13.91
N ILE A 178 -11.22 -24.05 -14.04
CA ILE A 178 -11.47 -22.70 -13.55
C ILE A 178 -12.64 -22.22 -14.39
N GLN A 179 -13.85 -22.39 -13.87
CA GLN A 179 -14.99 -21.64 -14.35
C GLN A 179 -14.55 -20.19 -14.32
N PRO A 180 -14.71 -19.43 -15.41
CA PRO A 180 -14.44 -18.00 -15.41
C PRO A 180 -15.30 -17.43 -14.30
N ARG A 181 -14.68 -17.17 -13.15
CA ARG A 181 -15.34 -16.54 -12.02
C ARG A 181 -15.61 -15.15 -12.52
N GLU A 182 -16.82 -14.96 -13.03
CA GLU A 182 -17.38 -13.70 -13.43
C GLU A 182 -17.16 -12.76 -12.25
N GLN A 183 -16.11 -11.95 -12.34
CA GLN A 183 -15.78 -10.93 -11.35
C GLN A 183 -16.77 -9.79 -11.53
N THR A 184 -18.03 -10.03 -11.16
CA THR A 184 -19.10 -9.04 -11.02
C THR A 184 -18.92 -8.22 -9.74
N GLY A 185 -17.67 -7.89 -9.41
CA GLY A 185 -17.28 -7.21 -8.17
C GLY A 185 -16.95 -5.72 -8.32
N THR A 186 -17.13 -5.13 -9.50
CA THR A 186 -16.92 -3.69 -9.73
C THR A 186 -18.14 -2.83 -9.43
N SER A 187 -19.30 -3.44 -9.15
CA SER A 187 -20.55 -2.70 -8.94
C SER A 187 -20.63 -2.04 -7.55
N SER A 188 -20.18 -2.73 -6.49
CA SER A 188 -20.43 -2.23 -5.13
C SER A 188 -19.63 -0.96 -4.80
N THR A 189 -18.32 -0.92 -5.10
CA THR A 189 -17.50 0.27 -4.79
C THR A 189 -17.84 1.48 -5.65
N ALA A 190 -18.21 1.28 -6.92
CA ALA A 190 -18.64 2.35 -7.81
C ALA A 190 -19.96 2.99 -7.34
N ILE A 191 -20.92 2.18 -6.87
CA ILE A 191 -22.19 2.67 -6.31
C ILE A 191 -21.93 3.54 -5.09
N TRP A 192 -21.09 3.09 -4.15
CA TRP A 192 -20.77 3.88 -2.94
C TRP A 192 -20.06 5.21 -3.27
N ILE A 193 -19.18 5.25 -4.27
CA ILE A 193 -18.52 6.48 -4.72
C ILE A 193 -19.53 7.46 -5.32
N LEU A 194 -20.43 7.00 -6.19
CA LEU A 194 -21.47 7.83 -6.78
C LEU A 194 -22.45 8.38 -5.72
N LEU A 195 -22.79 7.55 -4.72
CA LEU A 195 -23.67 7.94 -3.61
C LEU A 195 -22.99 9.01 -2.74
N ALA A 196 -21.70 8.86 -2.43
CA ALA A 196 -20.93 9.86 -1.68
C ALA A 196 -20.86 11.20 -2.42
N ILE A 197 -20.60 11.18 -3.74
CA ILE A 197 -20.59 12.39 -4.57
C ILE A 197 -21.97 13.05 -4.58
N ALA A 198 -23.05 12.27 -4.78
CA ALA A 198 -24.41 12.78 -4.78
C ALA A 198 -24.78 13.45 -3.45
N VAL A 199 -24.40 12.86 -2.31
CA VAL A 199 -24.62 13.45 -0.98
C VAL A 199 -23.89 14.77 -0.83
N VAL A 200 -22.63 14.87 -1.25
CA VAL A 200 -21.86 16.12 -1.20
C VAL A 200 -22.50 17.20 -2.07
N VAL A 201 -22.93 16.87 -3.29
CA VAL A 201 -23.61 17.82 -4.17
C VAL A 201 -24.90 18.33 -3.55
N VAL A 202 -25.73 17.46 -2.97
CA VAL A 202 -26.98 17.85 -2.30
C VAL A 202 -26.71 18.79 -1.12
N ILE A 203 -25.69 18.49 -0.29
CA ILE A 203 -25.31 19.34 0.84
C ILE A 203 -24.87 20.73 0.35
N VAL A 204 -24.05 20.81 -0.70
CA VAL A 204 -23.58 22.09 -1.27
C VAL A 204 -24.75 22.90 -1.83
N VAL A 205 -25.68 22.28 -2.56
CA VAL A 205 -26.85 22.97 -3.11
C VAL A 205 -27.78 23.48 -2.02
N LEU A 206 -28.05 22.68 -0.99
CA LEU A 206 -28.85 23.10 0.17
C LEU A 206 -28.18 24.27 0.91
N PHE A 207 -26.86 24.23 1.07
CA PHE A 207 -26.12 25.30 1.72
C PHE A 207 -26.21 26.62 0.93
N ILE A 208 -26.08 26.59 -0.40
CA ILE A 208 -26.22 27.77 -1.26
C ILE A 208 -27.64 28.34 -1.20
N ALA A 209 -28.67 27.49 -1.09
CA ALA A 209 -30.07 27.93 -1.04
C ALA A 209 -30.50 28.53 0.31
N LEU A 210 -29.73 28.29 1.38
CA LEU A 210 -30.00 28.75 2.75
C LEU A 210 -29.30 30.06 3.13
N VAL A 211 -28.33 30.51 2.31
CA VAL A 211 -27.57 31.77 2.47
C VAL A 211 -28.19 32.86 1.61
#